data_AF-A0A7K2MQE0-F1
#
_entry.id   AF-A0A7K2MQE0-F1
#
_cell.length_a   1.000
_cell.length_b   1.000
_cell.length_c   1.000
_cell.angle_alpha   90.00
_cell.angle_beta   90.00
_cell.angle_gamma   90.00
#
_symmetry.space_group_name_H-M   'P 1'
#
loop_
_entity.id
_entity.type
_entity.pdbx_description
1 polymer ?
#
loop_
_entity_poly.entity_id
_entity_poly.type
_entity_poly.pdbx_seq_one_letter_code
_entity_poly.pdbx_strand_id
1 'polypeptide(L)'
;KNISTEVEVLDSRTVRTAITGSGFCQDTEPYTVYTITRFDRPFASYGTWDDGTVTAGARTGGDGAYVRFDTTKDRTVEATTALSYVDARGAALNLRAEGGHSFDAVRRGAERTWEKRLDDVRVRGGDDTLRRTFYSS
;
A
#
# COMPACT_ATOMS: atom_id res chain seq x y z
N LYS A 1 -18.28 -3.43 -2.27
CA LYS A 1 -18.68 -3.77 -0.88
C LYS A 1 -17.56 -4.60 -0.25
N ASN A 2 -17.18 -4.33 1.00
CA ASN A 2 -16.28 -5.20 1.75
C ASN A 2 -17.07 -6.44 2.19
N ILE A 3 -16.48 -7.62 2.07
CA ILE A 3 -17.07 -8.91 2.46
C ILE A 3 -16.36 -9.43 3.71
N SER A 4 -15.03 -9.44 3.70
CA SER A 4 -14.23 -9.81 4.85
C SER A 4 -12.88 -9.09 4.81
N THR A 5 -12.31 -8.91 5.99
CA THR A 5 -10.90 -8.55 6.14
C THR A 5 -10.27 -9.57 7.09
N GLU A 6 -9.00 -9.86 6.88
CA GLU A 6 -8.17 -10.59 7.83
C GLU A 6 -6.86 -9.82 7.94
N VAL A 7 -6.38 -9.62 9.16
CA VAL A 7 -5.10 -8.97 9.42
C VAL A 7 -4.24 -9.81 10.33
N GLU A 8 -2.93 -9.72 10.11
CA GLU A 8 -1.93 -10.38 10.94
C GLU A 8 -0.69 -9.50 11.13
N VAL A 9 -0.31 -9.25 12.38
CA VAL A 9 0.97 -8.65 12.77
C VAL A 9 2.02 -9.76 12.83
N LEU A 10 2.77 -9.91 11.74
CA LEU A 10 3.75 -10.99 11.55
C LEU A 10 4.96 -10.82 12.49
N ASP A 11 5.49 -9.61 12.57
CA ASP A 11 6.67 -9.30 13.36
C ASP A 11 6.64 -7.83 13.83
N SER A 12 7.74 -7.36 14.44
CA SER A 12 7.85 -6.00 14.96
C SER A 12 7.77 -4.88 13.91
N ARG A 13 7.76 -5.19 12.62
CA ARG A 13 7.79 -4.24 11.50
C ARG A 13 6.84 -4.60 10.36
N THR A 14 6.11 -5.71 10.45
CA THR A 14 5.39 -6.24 9.29
C THR A 14 3.95 -6.61 9.65
N VAL A 15 3.01 -6.09 8.85
CA VAL A 15 1.59 -6.42 8.90
C VAL A 15 1.17 -7.02 7.57
N ARG A 16 0.42 -8.11 7.60
CA ARG A 16 -0.21 -8.74 6.43
C ARG A 16 -1.71 -8.55 6.49
N THR A 17 -2.35 -8.38 5.34
CA THR A 17 -3.81 -8.38 5.24
C THR A 17 -4.29 -9.25 4.08
N ALA A 18 -5.50 -9.79 4.21
CA ALA A 18 -6.31 -10.30 3.12
C ALA A 18 -7.65 -9.56 3.14
N ILE A 19 -7.99 -8.88 2.05
CA ILE A 19 -9.20 -8.07 1.96
C ILE A 19 -10.05 -8.64 0.84
N THR A 20 -11.23 -9.17 1.18
CA THR A 20 -12.18 -9.68 0.20
C THR A 20 -13.25 -8.63 -0.06
N GLY A 21 -13.35 -8.20 -1.32
CA GLY A 21 -14.34 -7.23 -1.78
C GLY A 21 -15.10 -7.72 -3.00
N SER A 22 -16.20 -7.06 -3.31
CA SER A 22 -16.97 -7.26 -4.55
C SER A 22 -17.53 -5.95 -5.08
N GLY A 23 -18.01 -5.96 -6.33
CA GLY A 23 -18.77 -4.86 -6.90
C GLY A 23 -17.96 -3.60 -7.22
N PHE A 24 -16.70 -3.75 -7.65
CA PHE A 24 -15.91 -2.63 -8.20
C PHE A 24 -16.40 -2.25 -9.62
N CYS A 25 -16.89 -3.22 -10.39
CA CYS A 25 -17.55 -3.02 -11.69
C CYS A 25 -18.74 -3.99 -11.84
N GLN A 26 -19.97 -3.51 -11.68
CA GLN A 26 -21.20 -4.33 -11.78
C GLN A 26 -21.17 -5.56 -10.84
N ASP A 27 -21.63 -6.72 -11.30
CA ASP A 27 -21.67 -8.01 -10.59
C ASP A 27 -20.28 -8.68 -10.52
N THR A 28 -19.22 -7.92 -10.25
CA THR A 28 -17.89 -8.54 -10.05
C THR A 28 -17.98 -9.53 -8.89
N GLU A 29 -17.66 -10.79 -9.18
CA GLU A 29 -17.52 -11.84 -8.17
C GLU A 29 -16.54 -11.41 -7.06
N PRO A 30 -16.68 -11.94 -5.83
CA PRO A 30 -15.75 -11.67 -4.76
C PRO A 30 -14.29 -11.93 -5.19
N TYR A 31 -13.42 -10.96 -4.93
CA TYR A 31 -11.98 -11.08 -5.15
C TYR A 31 -11.25 -10.72 -3.86
N THR A 32 -10.13 -11.39 -3.62
CA THR A 32 -9.26 -11.12 -2.47
C THR A 32 -8.00 -10.41 -2.91
N VAL A 33 -7.67 -9.33 -2.22
CA VAL A 33 -6.38 -8.64 -2.33
C VAL A 33 -5.56 -9.00 -1.10
N TYR A 34 -4.42 -9.64 -1.33
CA TYR A 34 -3.44 -9.93 -0.30
C TYR A 34 -2.42 -8.80 -0.27
N THR A 35 -2.18 -8.22 0.91
CA THR A 35 -1.18 -7.17 1.09
C THR A 35 -0.18 -7.53 2.17
N ILE A 36 1.03 -7.01 2.04
CA ILE A 36 2.05 -7.04 3.08
C ILE A 36 2.67 -5.65 3.17
N THR A 37 2.63 -5.08 4.37
CA THR A 37 3.15 -3.75 4.69
C THR A 37 4.31 -3.90 5.66
N ARG A 38 5.48 -3.40 5.27
CA ARG A 38 6.69 -3.35 6.10
C ARG A 38 7.05 -1.92 6.44
N PHE A 39 7.38 -1.67 7.69
CA PHE A 39 7.79 -0.36 8.20
C PHE A 39 9.32 -0.29 8.38
N ASP A 40 9.88 0.91 8.22
CA ASP A 40 11.32 1.18 8.35
C ASP A 40 11.86 0.97 9.78
N ARG A 41 10.98 1.07 10.78
CA ARG A 41 11.30 0.99 12.21
C ARG A 41 10.34 0.07 12.97
N PRO A 42 10.76 -0.47 14.12
CA PRO A 42 9.90 -1.34 14.93
C PRO A 42 8.72 -0.57 15.53
N PHE A 43 7.61 -1.29 15.73
CA PHE A 43 6.45 -0.81 16.47
C PHE A 43 6.81 -0.56 17.93
N ALA A 44 6.39 0.58 18.48
CA ALA A 44 6.37 0.82 19.91
C ALA A 44 5.22 0.07 20.60
N SER A 45 4.08 -0.06 19.91
CA SER A 45 2.96 -0.90 20.31
C SER A 45 2.10 -1.24 19.09
N TYR A 46 1.32 -2.30 19.18
CA TYR A 46 0.41 -2.75 18.13
C TYR A 46 -0.85 -3.37 18.73
N GLY A 47 -1.85 -3.63 17.89
CA GLY A 47 -3.03 -4.40 18.24
C GLY A 47 -3.97 -4.52 17.04
N THR A 48 -5.07 -5.22 17.22
CA THR A 48 -6.08 -5.44 16.17
C THR A 48 -7.45 -5.00 16.64
N TRP A 49 -8.40 -4.89 15.72
CA TRP A 49 -9.79 -4.72 16.07
C TRP A 49 -10.71 -5.62 15.25
N ASP A 50 -11.83 -5.94 15.89
CA ASP A 50 -12.91 -6.80 15.42
C ASP A 50 -14.23 -6.22 15.94
N ASP A 51 -15.19 -5.98 15.05
CA ASP A 51 -16.53 -5.45 15.37
C ASP A 51 -16.48 -4.21 16.27
N GLY A 52 -15.54 -3.31 15.98
CA GLY A 52 -15.31 -2.07 16.74
C GLY A 52 -14.60 -2.24 18.09
N THR A 53 -14.25 -3.46 18.50
CA THR A 53 -13.50 -3.75 19.73
C THR A 53 -12.00 -3.78 19.44
N VAL A 54 -11.24 -2.89 20.07
CA VAL A 54 -9.77 -2.84 19.95
C VAL A 54 -9.12 -3.72 21.00
N THR A 55 -8.29 -4.67 20.57
CA THR A 55 -7.50 -5.54 21.45
C THR A 55 -6.01 -5.20 21.34
N ALA A 56 -5.48 -4.54 22.38
CA ALA A 56 -4.06 -4.19 22.42
C ALA A 56 -3.17 -5.43 22.50
N GLY A 57 -2.09 -5.45 21.71
CA GLY A 57 -1.14 -6.57 21.65
C GLY A 57 -1.63 -7.80 20.88
N ALA A 58 -2.89 -7.82 20.44
CA ALA A 58 -3.40 -8.87 19.56
C ALA A 58 -2.67 -8.84 18.22
N ARG A 59 -2.40 -10.02 17.67
CA ARG A 59 -1.69 -10.19 16.40
C ARG A 59 -2.62 -10.45 15.23
N THR A 60 -3.83 -10.94 15.48
CA THR A 60 -4.80 -11.29 14.45
C THR A 60 -6.10 -10.56 14.69
N GLY A 61 -6.81 -10.22 13.62
CA GLY A 61 -8.14 -9.60 13.67
C GLY A 61 -8.81 -9.64 12.30
N GLY A 62 -10.08 -9.30 12.26
CA GLY A 62 -11.01 -9.45 11.14
C GLY A 62 -11.43 -8.12 10.51
N ASP A 63 -11.12 -6.98 11.14
CA ASP A 63 -11.39 -5.66 10.54
C ASP A 63 -10.12 -4.86 10.27
N GLY A 64 -9.14 -4.91 11.18
CA GLY A 64 -7.89 -4.21 10.96
C GLY A 64 -6.88 -4.27 12.10
N ALA A 65 -5.72 -3.65 11.85
CA ALA A 65 -4.60 -3.58 12.78
C ALA A 65 -4.13 -2.13 12.96
N TYR A 66 -3.74 -1.78 14.18
CA TYR A 66 -3.05 -0.53 14.48
C TYR A 66 -1.61 -0.81 14.88
N VAL A 67 -0.73 0.13 14.52
CA VAL A 67 0.67 0.16 14.96
C VAL A 67 0.99 1.59 15.41
N ARG A 68 1.82 1.71 16.45
CA ARG A 68 2.30 2.99 16.96
C ARG A 68 3.82 3.00 16.93
N PHE A 69 4.40 4.18 16.80
CA PHE A 69 5.83 4.40 16.71
C PHE A 69 6.25 5.45 17.73
N ASP A 70 7.47 5.34 18.26
CA ASP A 70 8.11 6.45 18.95
C ASP A 70 8.60 7.46 17.91
N THR A 71 8.00 8.64 17.91
CA THR A 71 8.30 9.73 16.97
C THR A 71 8.88 10.96 17.67
N THR A 72 9.39 10.80 18.89
CA THR A 72 9.94 11.91 19.69
C THR A 72 11.19 12.54 19.06
N LYS A 73 12.06 11.73 18.46
CA LYS A 73 13.31 12.17 17.80
C LYS A 73 13.19 12.28 16.28
N ASP A 74 12.43 11.39 15.67
CA ASP A 74 12.21 11.34 14.23
C ASP A 74 10.73 11.08 13.95
N ARG A 75 10.10 12.02 13.26
CA ARG A 75 8.65 12.03 12.98
C ARG A 75 8.28 11.36 11.67
N THR A 76 9.26 11.01 10.85
CA THR A 76 9.01 10.33 9.59
C THR A 76 8.92 8.84 9.84
N VAL A 77 7.91 8.16 9.30
CA VAL A 77 7.81 6.70 9.30
C VAL A 77 7.52 6.28 7.87
N GLU A 78 8.40 5.49 7.27
CA GLU A 78 8.19 4.94 5.94
C GLU A 78 7.48 3.58 6.03
N ALA A 79 6.45 3.41 5.20
CA ALA A 79 5.75 2.15 5.01
C ALA A 79 5.86 1.72 3.55
N THR A 80 6.27 0.48 3.32
CA THR A 80 6.28 -0.14 1.99
C THR A 80 5.22 -1.22 1.95
N THR A 81 4.22 -1.06 1.07
CA THR A 81 3.15 -2.03 0.87
C THR A 81 3.30 -2.69 -0.50
N ALA A 82 3.28 -4.01 -0.53
CA ALA A 82 3.12 -4.79 -1.76
C ALA A 82 1.79 -5.55 -1.73
N LEU A 83 1.23 -5.80 -2.91
CA LEU A 83 -0.02 -6.53 -3.07
C LEU A 83 0.08 -7.70 -4.06
N SER A 84 -0.87 -8.62 -3.97
CA SER A 84 -1.11 -9.71 -4.91
C SER A 84 -2.59 -10.08 -4.91
N TYR A 85 -3.15 -10.36 -6.09
CA TYR A 85 -4.50 -10.91 -6.24
C TYR A 85 -4.53 -12.45 -6.16
N VAL A 86 -3.35 -13.09 -6.06
CA VAL A 86 -3.23 -14.56 -6.08
C VAL A 86 -3.19 -15.10 -4.66
N ASP A 87 -2.19 -14.70 -3.89
CA ASP A 87 -1.97 -15.17 -2.53
C ASP A 87 -1.00 -14.25 -1.75
N ALA A 88 -0.92 -14.50 -0.44
CA ALA A 88 0.01 -13.82 0.46
C ALA A 88 1.48 -14.05 0.11
N ARG A 89 1.83 -15.20 -0.49
CA ARG A 89 3.21 -15.52 -0.89
C ARG A 89 3.66 -14.62 -2.03
N GLY A 90 2.80 -14.37 -3.00
CA GLY A 90 3.00 -13.46 -4.12
C GLY A 90 3.18 -12.03 -3.64
N ALA A 91 2.36 -11.57 -2.69
CA ALA A 91 2.54 -10.24 -2.09
C ALA A 91 3.93 -10.12 -1.42
N ALA A 92 4.36 -11.15 -0.69
CA ALA A 92 5.69 -11.19 -0.08
C ALA A 92 6.84 -11.28 -1.10
N LEU A 93 6.65 -11.97 -2.24
CA LEU A 93 7.61 -12.00 -3.34
C LEU A 93 7.73 -10.62 -4.00
N ASN A 94 6.60 -9.94 -4.24
CA ASN A 94 6.59 -8.59 -4.80
C ASN A 94 7.29 -7.60 -3.86
N LEU A 95 7.02 -7.67 -2.55
CA LEU A 95 7.73 -6.83 -1.56
C LEU A 95 9.24 -7.08 -1.58
N ARG A 96 9.68 -8.34 -1.74
CA ARG A 96 11.11 -8.67 -1.84
C ARG A 96 11.75 -8.17 -3.14
N ALA A 97 11.00 -8.15 -4.24
CA ALA A 97 11.51 -7.76 -5.54
C ALA A 97 11.58 -6.24 -5.72
N GLU A 98 10.58 -5.51 -5.20
CA GLU A 98 10.38 -4.08 -5.50
C GLU A 98 10.48 -3.18 -4.26
N GLY A 99 10.50 -3.75 -3.06
CA GLY A 99 10.61 -3.00 -1.81
C GLY A 99 12.05 -2.65 -1.41
N GLY A 100 12.19 -2.05 -0.23
CA GLY A 100 13.51 -1.74 0.36
C GLY A 100 14.19 -0.46 -0.16
N HIS A 101 13.55 0.24 -1.09
CA HIS A 101 13.95 1.58 -1.51
C HIS A 101 13.32 2.64 -0.61
N SER A 102 14.03 3.77 -0.39
CA SER A 102 13.43 4.91 0.30
C SER A 102 12.32 5.53 -0.53
N PHE A 103 11.39 6.23 0.13
CA PHE A 103 10.28 6.92 -0.55
C PHE A 103 10.77 7.79 -1.71
N ASP A 104 11.84 8.55 -1.47
CA ASP A 104 12.43 9.46 -2.44
C ASP A 104 13.05 8.75 -3.65
N ALA A 105 13.65 7.57 -3.45
CA ALA A 105 14.19 6.77 -4.55
C ALA A 105 13.07 6.23 -5.43
N VAL A 106 11.98 5.74 -4.82
CA VAL A 106 10.77 5.27 -5.52
C VAL A 106 10.14 6.42 -6.30
N ARG A 107 9.94 7.58 -5.68
CA ARG A 107 9.38 8.78 -6.32
C ARG A 107 10.16 9.17 -7.57
N ARG A 108 11.48 9.33 -7.46
CA ARG A 108 12.33 9.68 -8.61
C ARG A 108 12.32 8.60 -9.70
N GLY A 109 12.23 7.32 -9.31
CA GLY A 109 12.10 6.21 -10.26
C GLY A 109 10.79 6.25 -11.04
N ALA A 110 9.68 6.52 -10.35
CA ALA A 110 8.37 6.70 -10.96
C ALA A 110 8.35 7.91 -11.91
N GLU A 111 8.86 9.07 -11.48
CA GLU A 111 8.99 10.28 -12.30
C GLU A 111 9.73 9.98 -13.61
N ARG A 112 10.92 9.36 -13.55
CA ARG A 112 11.68 8.99 -14.75
C ARG A 112 10.93 8.02 -15.66
N THR A 113 10.17 7.09 -15.08
CA THR A 113 9.39 6.11 -15.83
C THR A 113 8.24 6.78 -16.57
N TRP A 114 7.53 7.69 -15.90
CA TRP A 114 6.46 8.48 -16.50
C TRP A 114 6.97 9.44 -17.58
N GLU A 115 8.01 10.20 -17.29
CA GLU A 115 8.64 11.09 -18.29
C GLU A 115 9.03 10.33 -19.54
N LYS A 116 9.66 9.16 -19.41
CA LYS A 116 10.01 8.32 -20.56
C LYS A 116 8.78 7.92 -21.40
N ARG A 117 7.64 7.64 -20.78
CA ARG A 117 6.41 7.24 -21.48
C ARG A 117 5.70 8.43 -22.12
N LEU A 118 5.64 9.57 -21.43
CA LEU A 118 5.01 10.77 -21.94
C LEU A 118 5.84 11.41 -23.07
N ASP A 119 7.15 11.20 -23.07
CA ASP A 119 8.06 11.69 -24.10
C ASP A 119 7.87 11.01 -25.47
N ASP A 120 7.16 9.88 -25.52
CA ASP A 120 6.79 9.21 -26.78
C ASP A 120 5.92 10.12 -27.67
N VAL A 121 5.19 11.09 -27.10
CA VAL A 121 4.44 12.12 -27.84
C VAL A 121 4.75 13.52 -27.31
N ARG A 122 5.50 14.29 -28.09
CA ARG A 122 5.86 15.69 -27.77
C ARG A 122 4.96 16.68 -28.48
N VAL A 123 4.15 17.41 -27.72
CA VAL A 123 3.34 18.52 -28.24
C VAL A 123 4.13 19.84 -28.19
N ARG A 124 3.96 20.68 -29.21
CA ARG A 124 4.52 22.05 -29.26
C ARG A 124 3.38 23.05 -29.47
N GLY A 125 3.51 24.23 -28.87
CA GLY A 125 2.44 25.25 -28.87
C GLY A 125 1.43 25.04 -27.73
N GLY A 126 0.35 25.82 -27.75
CA GLY A 126 -0.64 25.87 -26.65
C GLY A 126 -0.12 26.58 -25.40
N ASP A 127 -1.04 27.14 -24.61
CA ASP A 127 -0.72 27.64 -23.29
C ASP A 127 -0.48 26.49 -22.30
N ASP A 128 -0.03 26.80 -21.09
CA ASP A 128 0.26 25.78 -20.07
C ASP A 128 -0.98 24.97 -19.67
N THR A 129 -2.18 25.52 -19.82
CA THR A 129 -3.43 24.81 -19.54
C THR A 129 -3.67 23.71 -20.57
N LEU A 130 -3.52 24.02 -21.85
CA LEU A 130 -3.64 23.03 -22.92
C LEU A 130 -2.61 21.91 -22.81
N ARG A 131 -1.37 22.24 -22.41
CA ARG A 131 -0.33 21.22 -22.18
C ARG A 131 -0.63 20.34 -20.97
N ARG A 132 -1.15 20.91 -19.87
CA ARG A 132 -1.58 20.13 -18.71
C ARG A 132 -2.72 19.17 -19.07
N THR A 133 -3.74 19.64 -19.78
CA THR A 133 -4.86 18.81 -20.24
C THR A 133 -4.38 17.65 -21.10
N PHE A 134 -3.45 17.91 -22.04
CA PHE A 134 -2.88 16.86 -22.89
C PHE A 134 -2.15 15.78 -22.09
N TYR A 135 -1.28 16.15 -21.15
CA TYR A 135 -0.50 15.18 -20.37
C TYR A 135 -1.28 14.49 -19.23
N SER A 136 -2.51 14.92 -18.95
CA SER A 136 -3.40 14.28 -17.96
C SER A 136 -4.51 13.41 -18.57
N SER A 137 -4.69 13.41 -19.90
CA SER A 137 -5.77 12.71 -20.62
C SER A 137 -5.25 11.48 -21.35
#